data_AF-A0A971WCU4-F1
#
_entry.id   AF-A0A971WCU4-F1
#
_cell.length_a   1.000
_cell.length_b   1.000
_cell.length_c   1.000
_cell.angle_alpha   90.00
_cell.angle_beta   90.00
_cell.angle_gamma   90.00
#
_symmetry.space_group_name_H-M   'P 1'
#
loop_
_entity.id
_entity.type
_entity.pdbx_description
1 polymer ?
#
loop_
_entity_poly.entity_id
_entity_poly.type
_entity_poly.pdbx_seq_one_letter_code
_entity_poly.pdbx_strand_id
1 'polypeptide(L)'
;MLISILGVLKVYMPILADQVSEYDPRSDFSGIFDTSDKKYVKTTKVTYKGVEYICEEYRGSDATDKYFFNKGKLVRIEQVSDDGSKTIMENIEISAKFDENIFNIPSGYKEISEKDLEGLSGLLG
;
A
#
# COMPACT_ATOMS: atom_id res chain seq x y z
N MET A 1 -14.08 -15.00 11.98
CA MET A 1 -14.62 -13.82 12.68
C MET A 1 -13.60 -13.20 13.67
N LEU A 2 -12.28 -13.34 13.43
CA LEU A 2 -11.23 -12.77 14.29
C LEU A 2 -10.82 -11.34 13.90
N ILE A 3 -10.97 -10.99 12.62
CA ILE A 3 -10.49 -9.71 12.05
C ILE A 3 -11.24 -8.49 12.62
N SER A 4 -12.45 -8.68 13.16
CA SER A 4 -13.33 -7.57 13.56
C SER A 4 -13.04 -6.96 14.94
N ILE A 5 -12.27 -7.60 15.82
CA ILE A 5 -12.04 -7.11 17.20
C ILE A 5 -10.75 -6.29 17.31
N LEU A 6 -9.72 -6.62 16.52
CA LEU A 6 -8.49 -5.81 16.41
C LEU A 6 -8.77 -4.39 15.88
N GLY A 7 -9.86 -4.17 15.13
CA GLY A 7 -10.27 -2.84 14.69
C GLY A 7 -10.73 -1.90 15.81
N VAL A 8 -11.02 -2.42 17.01
CA VAL A 8 -11.51 -1.63 18.16
C VAL A 8 -10.39 -1.32 19.16
N LEU A 9 -9.38 -2.18 19.24
CA LEU A 9 -8.23 -2.02 20.13
C LEU A 9 -7.11 -1.26 19.41
N LYS A 10 -6.83 -0.04 19.87
CA LYS A 10 -5.64 0.72 19.46
C LYS A 10 -4.41 0.09 20.10
N VAL A 11 -3.77 -0.84 19.40
CA VAL A 11 -2.58 -1.55 19.85
C VAL A 11 -1.53 -1.59 18.76
N TYR A 12 -0.25 -1.69 19.14
CA TYR A 12 0.87 -1.92 18.23
C TYR A 12 1.80 -2.97 18.82
N MET A 13 2.55 -3.65 17.96
CA MET A 13 3.60 -4.57 18.35
C MET A 13 4.88 -4.19 17.61
N PRO A 14 6.00 -3.96 18.31
CA PRO A 14 7.28 -3.74 17.65
C PRO A 14 7.70 -5.01 16.93
N ILE A 15 8.11 -4.89 15.66
CA ILE A 15 8.72 -5.99 14.94
C ILE A 15 10.10 -6.26 15.57
N LEU A 16 10.36 -7.50 15.97
CA LEU A 16 11.64 -7.89 16.55
C LEU A 16 12.74 -7.78 15.50
N ALA A 17 13.94 -7.36 15.91
CA ALA A 17 15.03 -7.04 14.99
C ALA A 17 15.48 -8.22 14.10
N ASP A 18 15.27 -9.45 14.53
CA ASP A 18 15.52 -10.69 13.79
C ASP A 18 14.46 -10.99 12.70
N GLN A 19 13.28 -10.38 12.78
CA GLN A 19 12.22 -10.45 11.78
C GLN A 19 12.34 -9.34 10.71
N VAL A 20 13.09 -8.27 11.00
CA VAL A 20 13.26 -7.13 10.08
C VAL A 20 14.14 -7.48 8.88
N SER A 21 15.01 -8.49 8.97
CA SER A 21 15.91 -8.85 7.87
C SER A 21 15.23 -9.43 6.63
N GLU A 22 13.97 -9.86 6.74
CA GLU A 22 13.20 -10.44 5.62
C GLU A 22 12.31 -9.42 4.91
N TYR A 23 12.02 -8.27 5.55
CA TYR A 23 11.12 -7.26 5.00
C TYR A 23 11.91 -6.08 4.41
N ASP A 24 12.02 -6.03 3.08
CA ASP A 24 12.49 -4.85 2.36
C ASP A 24 11.33 -4.15 1.64
N PRO A 25 10.75 -3.08 2.23
CA PRO A 25 9.66 -2.35 1.59
C PRO A 25 10.09 -1.72 0.27
N ARG A 26 11.39 -1.47 0.04
CA ARG A 26 11.83 -0.92 -1.26
C ARG A 26 11.70 -1.96 -2.37
N SER A 27 12.01 -3.22 -2.07
CA SER A 27 11.93 -4.32 -3.01
C SER A 27 10.47 -4.58 -3.42
N ASP A 28 9.55 -4.64 -2.47
CA ASP A 28 8.13 -4.95 -2.73
C ASP A 28 7.40 -3.89 -3.56
N PHE A 29 7.78 -2.61 -3.46
CA PHE A 29 7.13 -1.54 -4.22
C PHE A 29 7.84 -1.17 -5.53
N SER A 30 9.13 -1.51 -5.68
CA SER A 30 9.94 -1.11 -6.84
C SER A 30 9.36 -1.56 -8.18
N GLY A 31 8.83 -2.78 -8.27
CA GLY A 31 8.28 -3.34 -9.51
C GLY A 31 7.02 -2.62 -10.03
N ILE A 32 6.34 -1.86 -9.17
CA ILE A 32 5.14 -1.09 -9.54
C ILE A 32 5.52 0.30 -10.07
N PHE A 33 6.67 0.85 -9.69
CA PHE A 33 7.15 2.15 -10.19
C PHE A 33 8.10 2.05 -11.38
N ASP A 34 8.67 0.87 -11.62
CA ASP A 34 9.52 0.62 -12.79
C ASP A 34 8.66 0.25 -14.01
N THR A 35 8.90 0.95 -15.12
CA THR A 35 8.27 0.68 -16.42
C THR A 35 9.28 0.33 -17.50
N SER A 36 10.56 0.13 -17.15
CA SER A 36 11.66 -0.04 -18.10
C SER A 36 11.54 -1.32 -18.96
N ASP A 37 10.90 -2.35 -18.43
CA ASP A 37 10.61 -3.63 -19.09
C ASP A 37 9.19 -3.70 -19.69
N LYS A 38 8.40 -2.63 -19.58
CA LYS A 38 6.98 -2.61 -19.97
C LYS A 38 6.77 -1.82 -21.25
N LYS A 39 5.79 -2.26 -22.05
CA LYS A 39 5.39 -1.57 -23.27
C LYS A 39 4.33 -0.53 -22.99
N TYR A 40 4.60 0.73 -23.32
CA TYR A 40 3.58 1.77 -23.31
C TYR A 40 2.44 1.43 -24.29
N VAL A 41 1.20 1.54 -23.81
CA VAL A 41 -0.02 1.20 -24.58
C VAL A 41 -0.71 2.46 -25.07
N LYS A 42 -1.11 3.35 -24.14
CA LYS A 42 -1.86 4.57 -24.44
C LYS A 42 -1.94 5.52 -23.24
N THR A 43 -2.33 6.75 -23.54
CA THR A 43 -2.81 7.74 -22.57
C THR A 43 -4.29 7.97 -22.79
N THR A 44 -5.06 8.03 -21.69
CA THR A 44 -6.50 8.30 -21.72
C THR A 44 -6.88 9.31 -20.65
N LYS A 45 -7.97 10.04 -20.88
CA LYS A 45 -8.62 10.83 -19.83
C LYS A 45 -9.63 9.96 -19.11
N VAL A 46 -9.52 9.88 -17.79
CA VAL A 46 -10.40 9.06 -16.94
C VAL A 46 -11.01 9.95 -15.87
N THR A 47 -12.32 9.88 -15.69
CA THR A 47 -13.00 10.52 -14.55
C THR A 47 -13.25 9.48 -13.48
N TYR A 48 -12.73 9.71 -12.27
CA TYR A 48 -12.93 8.84 -11.12
C TYR A 48 -13.27 9.67 -9.89
N LYS A 49 -14.31 9.29 -9.13
CA LYS A 49 -14.82 10.03 -7.97
C LYS A 49 -15.03 11.55 -8.24
N GLY A 50 -15.42 11.91 -9.47
CA GLY A 50 -15.65 13.32 -9.86
C GLY A 50 -14.39 14.12 -10.20
N VAL A 51 -13.23 13.48 -10.25
CA VAL A 51 -11.95 14.11 -10.59
C VAL A 51 -11.46 13.56 -11.94
N GLU A 52 -11.00 14.45 -12.83
CA GLU A 52 -10.37 14.07 -14.09
C GLU A 52 -8.88 13.75 -13.86
N TYR A 53 -8.44 12.62 -14.41
CA TYR A 53 -7.06 12.15 -14.39
C TYR A 53 -6.57 11.90 -15.81
N ILE A 54 -5.27 12.08 -16.02
CA ILE A 54 -4.55 11.52 -17.16
C ILE A 54 -4.06 10.13 -16.75
N CYS A 55 -4.51 9.10 -17.45
CA CYS A 55 -4.14 7.71 -17.18
C CYS A 55 -3.21 7.21 -18.28
N GLU A 56 -2.00 6.79 -17.90
CA GLU A 56 -1.05 6.13 -18.78
C GLU A 56 -1.07 4.62 -18.51
N GLU A 57 -1.20 3.82 -19.57
CA GLU A 57 -1.26 2.35 -19.47
C GLU A 57 0.01 1.72 -20.04
N TYR A 58 0.55 0.75 -19.31
CA TYR A 58 1.74 -0.03 -19.67
C TYR A 58 1.42 -1.51 -19.56
N ARG A 59 1.87 -2.29 -20.54
CA ARG A 59 1.68 -3.74 -20.58
C ARG A 59 3.01 -4.44 -20.31
N GLY A 60 3.07 -5.18 -19.22
CA GLY A 60 4.14 -6.16 -18.93
C GLY A 60 3.81 -7.54 -19.52
N SER A 61 4.53 -8.56 -19.06
CA SER A 61 4.30 -9.96 -19.45
C SER A 61 2.92 -10.47 -19.05
N ASP A 62 2.54 -10.19 -17.81
CA ASP A 62 1.51 -10.87 -17.01
C ASP A 62 0.54 -9.90 -16.35
N ALA A 63 0.84 -8.60 -16.40
CA ALA A 63 0.00 -7.55 -15.84
C ALA A 63 -0.05 -6.30 -16.71
N THR A 64 -1.10 -5.51 -16.52
CA THR A 64 -1.23 -4.16 -17.06
C THR A 64 -1.17 -3.17 -15.91
N ASP A 65 -0.22 -2.25 -15.98
CA ASP A 65 -0.09 -1.16 -15.02
C ASP A 65 -0.72 0.11 -15.57
N LYS A 66 -1.38 0.85 -14.68
CA LYS A 66 -2.05 2.10 -14.98
C LYS A 66 -1.62 3.17 -13.99
N TYR A 67 -1.08 4.26 -14.51
CA TYR A 67 -0.59 5.39 -13.73
C TYR A 67 -1.51 6.57 -13.92
N PHE A 68 -2.11 7.04 -12.83
CA PHE A 68 -3.08 8.12 -12.85
C PHE A 68 -2.45 9.41 -12.33
N PHE A 69 -2.47 10.42 -13.18
CA PHE A 69 -1.92 11.73 -12.92
C PHE A 69 -3.03 12.76 -12.75
N ASN A 70 -2.93 13.58 -11.71
CA ASN A 70 -3.75 14.75 -11.51
C ASN A 70 -2.84 15.99 -11.44
N LYS A 71 -3.05 16.96 -12.34
CA LYS A 71 -2.21 18.17 -12.44
C LYS A 71 -0.70 17.85 -12.50
N GLY A 72 -0.34 16.80 -13.25
CA GLY A 72 1.05 16.34 -13.42
C GLY A 72 1.64 15.57 -12.25
N LYS A 73 0.87 15.30 -11.19
CA LYS A 73 1.30 14.49 -10.04
C LYS A 73 0.71 13.08 -10.13
N LEU A 74 1.54 12.07 -9.94
CA LEU A 74 1.09 10.68 -9.77
C LEU A 74 0.34 10.57 -8.45
N VAL A 75 -0.90 10.09 -8.50
CA VAL A 75 -1.80 10.04 -7.33
C VAL A 75 -2.43 8.66 -7.12
N ARG A 76 -2.40 7.81 -8.14
CA ARG A 76 -2.91 6.43 -8.07
C ARG A 76 -2.16 5.54 -9.05
N ILE A 77 -1.94 4.30 -8.65
CA ILE A 77 -1.48 3.21 -9.52
C ILE A 77 -2.46 2.06 -9.41
N GLU A 78 -2.77 1.44 -10.54
CA GLU A 78 -3.48 0.17 -10.59
C GLU A 78 -2.65 -0.84 -11.36
N GLN A 79 -2.37 -1.99 -10.76
CA GLN A 79 -1.87 -3.16 -11.46
C GLN A 79 -3.01 -4.15 -11.63
N VAL A 80 -3.24 -4.60 -12.86
CA VAL A 80 -4.26 -5.59 -13.21
C VAL A 80 -3.56 -6.80 -13.82
N SER A 81 -3.50 -7.88 -13.06
CA SER A 81 -2.95 -9.16 -13.51
C SER A 81 -3.89 -9.81 -14.53
N ASP A 82 -3.36 -10.73 -15.34
CA ASP A 82 -4.14 -11.44 -16.37
C ASP A 82 -5.25 -12.34 -15.81
N ASP A 83 -5.09 -12.80 -14.56
CA ASP A 83 -6.12 -13.53 -13.83
C ASP A 83 -7.28 -12.63 -13.33
N GLY A 84 -7.17 -11.32 -13.57
CA GLY A 84 -8.15 -10.31 -13.16
C GLY A 84 -7.96 -9.76 -11.76
N SER A 85 -6.98 -10.26 -10.99
CA SER A 85 -6.63 -9.69 -9.69
C SER A 85 -6.10 -8.25 -9.86
N LYS A 86 -6.35 -7.42 -8.84
CA LYS A 86 -6.01 -6.00 -8.89
C LYS A 86 -5.35 -5.55 -7.61
N THR A 87 -4.20 -4.90 -7.76
CA THR A 87 -3.54 -4.14 -6.71
C THR A 87 -3.73 -2.66 -7.00
N ILE A 88 -4.21 -1.91 -6.01
CA ILE A 88 -4.55 -0.50 -6.16
C ILE A 88 -3.85 0.30 -5.06
N MET A 89 -3.07 1.29 -5.48
CA MET A 89 -2.45 2.29 -4.61
C MET A 89 -3.11 3.64 -4.86
N GLU A 90 -3.65 4.28 -3.82
CA GLU A 90 -4.28 5.61 -3.88
C GLU A 90 -3.56 6.59 -2.95
N ASN A 91 -3.80 7.89 -3.16
CA ASN A 91 -3.26 8.99 -2.34
C ASN A 91 -1.72 9.01 -2.32
N ILE A 92 -1.11 8.66 -3.46
CA ILE A 92 0.35 8.69 -3.61
C ILE A 92 0.82 10.14 -3.53
N GLU A 93 1.78 10.40 -2.65
CA GLU A 93 2.50 11.66 -2.54
C GLU A 93 3.99 11.37 -2.50
N ILE A 94 4.73 11.90 -3.48
CA ILE A 94 6.18 11.74 -3.58
C ILE A 94 6.82 13.07 -3.23
N SER A 95 7.62 13.07 -2.16
CA SER A 95 8.31 14.26 -1.66
C SER A 95 9.73 13.93 -1.23
N ALA A 96 10.65 14.87 -1.44
CA ALA A 96 12.02 14.79 -0.92
C ALA A 96 12.11 15.04 0.59
N LYS A 97 11.02 15.51 1.21
CA LYS A 97 10.90 15.78 2.64
C LYS A 97 9.61 15.14 3.14
N PHE A 98 9.70 14.41 4.24
CA PHE A 98 8.53 13.88 4.94
C PHE A 98 8.54 14.41 6.37
N ASP A 99 7.36 14.44 6.99
CA ASP A 99 7.23 14.73 8.42
C ASP A 99 7.65 13.48 9.21
N GLU A 100 8.70 13.56 10.03
CA GLU A 100 9.15 12.43 10.85
C GLU A 100 8.07 11.96 11.84
N ASN A 101 7.12 12.83 12.17
CA ASN A 101 6.01 12.47 13.07
C ASN A 101 5.09 11.38 12.51
N ILE A 102 5.17 11.02 11.23
CA ILE A 102 4.40 9.90 10.67
C ILE A 102 4.78 8.55 11.29
N PHE A 103 6.00 8.44 11.83
CA PHE A 103 6.47 7.23 12.50
C PHE A 103 6.12 7.21 13.99
N ASN A 104 5.59 8.32 14.51
CA ASN A 104 5.15 8.35 15.90
C ASN A 104 3.88 7.52 16.05
N ILE A 105 3.88 6.72 17.10
CA ILE A 105 2.73 5.92 17.47
C ILE A 105 1.63 6.89 17.94
N PRO A 106 0.42 6.84 17.35
CA PRO A 106 -0.64 7.76 17.71
C PRO A 106 -1.04 7.63 19.19
N SER A 107 -1.46 8.73 19.80
CA SER A 107 -1.91 8.74 21.19
C SER A 107 -3.05 7.74 21.42
N GLY A 108 -2.98 6.99 22.52
CA GLY A 108 -3.99 5.99 22.90
C GLY A 108 -3.76 4.61 22.32
N TYR A 109 -2.69 4.41 21.55
CA TYR A 109 -2.20 3.08 21.21
C TYR A 109 -1.40 2.51 22.39
N LYS A 110 -1.59 1.22 22.68
CA LYS A 110 -0.82 0.48 23.69
C LYS A 110 0.10 -0.52 23.02
N GLU A 111 1.32 -0.63 23.52
CA GLU A 111 2.22 -1.72 23.13
C GLU A 111 1.66 -3.05 23.64
N ILE A 112 1.70 -4.06 22.80
CA ILE A 112 1.37 -5.44 23.16
C ILE A 112 2.50 -6.37 22.76
N SER A 113 2.71 -7.42 23.55
CA SER A 113 3.61 -8.53 23.24
C SER A 113 2.87 -9.67 22.56
N GLU A 114 3.61 -10.62 22.00
CA GLU A 114 3.06 -11.85 21.43
C GLU A 114 2.22 -12.63 22.46
N LYS A 115 2.65 -12.65 23.72
CA LYS A 115 1.91 -13.25 24.84
C LYS A 115 0.55 -12.56 25.10
N ASP A 116 0.48 -11.25 24.89
CA ASP A 116 -0.77 -10.50 25.03
C ASP A 116 -1.75 -10.84 23.90
N LEU A 117 -1.26 -11.11 22.68
CA LEU A 117 -2.09 -11.64 21.58
C LEU A 117 -2.65 -13.02 21.90
N GLU A 118 -1.82 -13.92 22.42
CA GLU A 118 -2.25 -15.27 22.84
C GLU A 118 -3.35 -15.18 23.90
N GLY A 119 -3.17 -14.31 24.91
CA GLY A 119 -4.17 -14.05 25.94
C GLY A 119 -5.49 -13.48 25.40
N LEU A 120 -5.43 -12.60 24.39
CA LEU A 120 -6.61 -12.04 23.73
C LEU A 120 -7.36 -13.06 22.89
N SER A 121 -6.65 -13.98 22.21
CA SER A 121 -7.27 -15.07 21.46
C SER A 121 -7.98 -16.08 22.37
N GLY A 122 -7.44 -16.33 23.56
CA GLY A 122 -8.03 -17.21 24.56
C GLY A 122 -9.25 -16.63 25.30
N LEU A 123 -9.42 -15.31 25.31
CA LEU A 123 -10.56 -14.63 25.95
C LEU A 123 -11.81 -14.55 25.04
N LEU A 124 -11.63 -14.84 23.75
CA LEU A 124 -12.65 -14.74 22.70
C LEU A 124 -13.04 -16.11 22.11
N GLY A 125 -12.48 -17.20 22.67
CA GLY A 125 -12.79 -18.60 22.35
C GLY A 125 -13.91 -19.17 23.20
#